data_AF-A0A562TK36-F1
#
_entry.id   AF-A0A562TK36-F1
#
_cell.length_a   1.000
_cell.length_b   1.000
_cell.length_c   1.000
_cell.angle_alpha   90.00
_cell.angle_beta   90.00
_cell.angle_gamma   90.00
#
_symmetry.space_group_name_H-M   'P 1'
#
loop_
_entity.id
_entity.type
_entity.pdbx_description
1 polymer ?
#
loop_
_entity_poly.entity_id
_entity_poly.type
_entity_poly.pdbx_seq_one_letter_code
_entity_poly.pdbx_strand_id
1 'polypeptide(L)'
;MLPGAVTSELMPTEGQTPLSSKASPSDPRPFWQRKSLAEMTGAEWESLCDGCARCCLNKLEDWDTGVVVWTDVACTLLDGETCRCTDYENRAATVPDCIQLTPEEVPKLGWLPPTCAYRLIEEGADLYWWHPLVSGDPQTVHQAGVSVTRRTVSEDGMDLEDYEDHVVSWPAEVPPQAR
;
A
#
# COMPACT_ATOMS: atom_id res chain seq x y z
N MET A 1 19.41 61.96 29.99
CA MET A 1 18.63 61.38 28.89
C MET A 1 19.49 61.56 27.64
N LEU A 2 20.44 60.72 27.24
CA LEU A 2 20.70 59.27 27.30
C LEU A 2 21.79 58.94 28.37
N PRO A 3 22.47 57.76 28.47
CA PRO A 3 22.51 56.52 27.66
C PRO A 3 22.57 55.18 28.47
N GLY A 4 22.78 54.05 27.79
CA GLY A 4 23.39 52.85 28.41
C GLY A 4 23.01 51.51 27.81
N ALA A 5 23.88 50.96 26.95
CA ALA A 5 23.85 49.58 26.48
C ALA A 5 24.53 48.63 27.49
N VAL A 6 24.07 47.38 27.58
CA VAL A 6 24.89 46.21 27.97
C VAL A 6 24.37 44.93 27.30
N THR A 7 25.32 44.12 26.84
CA THR A 7 25.25 42.86 26.10
C THR A 7 25.38 41.64 27.02
N SER A 8 24.70 40.52 26.71
CA SER A 8 25.00 39.09 27.06
C SER A 8 23.70 38.31 26.83
N GLU A 9 23.58 37.10 26.30
CA GLU A 9 24.49 35.99 25.98
C GLU A 9 23.71 35.02 25.05
N LEU A 10 24.37 34.55 24.00
CA LEU A 10 24.41 33.18 23.43
C LEU A 10 23.80 32.07 24.34
N MET A 11 23.09 30.98 23.96
CA MET A 11 22.93 30.18 22.73
C MET A 11 21.61 29.32 22.80
N PRO A 12 21.43 28.15 22.11
CA PRO A 12 20.25 27.85 21.30
C PRO A 12 19.24 26.91 22.01
N THR A 13 18.02 26.79 21.46
CA THR A 13 17.13 25.68 21.80
C THR A 13 16.99 24.77 20.58
N GLU A 14 17.89 23.80 20.49
CA GLU A 14 17.68 22.62 19.64
C GLU A 14 16.56 21.78 20.27
N GLY A 15 15.37 21.89 19.70
CA GLY A 15 14.23 21.04 19.99
C GLY A 15 14.37 19.69 19.29
N GLN A 16 14.83 18.71 20.06
CA GLN A 16 14.74 17.26 19.89
C GLN A 16 13.96 16.73 18.67
N THR A 17 14.72 16.17 17.73
CA THR A 17 14.27 15.11 16.82
C THR A 17 13.91 13.87 17.65
N PRO A 18 12.76 13.21 17.43
CA PRO A 18 12.47 11.94 18.08
C PRO A 18 13.48 10.87 17.62
N LEU A 19 14.10 10.21 18.60
CA LEU A 19 14.99 9.07 18.40
C LEU A 19 14.21 7.94 17.72
N SER A 20 14.41 7.80 16.42
CA SER A 20 14.16 6.56 15.69
C SER A 20 14.99 5.45 16.36
N SER A 21 14.30 4.62 17.13
CA SER A 21 14.87 3.46 17.81
C SER A 21 15.24 2.41 16.75
N LYS A 22 16.47 2.49 16.25
CA LYS A 22 17.08 1.46 15.40
C LYS A 22 16.80 0.07 16.00
N ALA A 23 16.10 -0.76 15.23
CA ALA A 23 15.83 -2.14 15.56
C ALA A 23 17.11 -2.87 16.03
N SER A 24 17.08 -3.39 17.26
CA SER A 24 18.19 -4.18 17.81
C SER A 24 18.22 -5.57 17.14
N PRO A 25 19.39 -6.09 16.73
CA PRO A 25 19.50 -7.34 15.97
C PRO A 25 19.14 -8.63 16.75
N SER A 26 18.74 -8.52 18.02
CA SER A 26 18.43 -9.65 18.91
C SER A 26 16.93 -9.87 19.17
N ASP A 27 16.06 -9.11 18.53
CA ASP A 27 14.62 -9.25 18.70
C ASP A 27 14.08 -10.36 17.78
N PRO A 28 13.50 -11.46 18.32
CA PRO A 28 13.10 -12.62 17.56
C PRO A 28 11.87 -12.37 16.67
N ARG A 29 11.20 -11.22 16.80
CA ARG A 29 10.03 -10.89 15.99
C ARG A 29 10.40 -10.77 14.50
N PRO A 30 9.45 -11.00 13.59
CA PRO A 30 9.67 -10.73 12.16
C PRO A 30 9.91 -9.24 11.88
N PHE A 31 10.48 -8.93 10.71
CA PHE A 31 10.88 -7.55 10.38
C PHE A 31 9.69 -6.60 10.31
N TRP A 32 8.53 -7.04 9.81
CA TRP A 32 7.33 -6.21 9.66
C TRP A 32 6.70 -5.80 11.00
N GLN A 33 7.05 -6.49 12.09
CA GLN A 33 6.62 -6.11 13.45
C GLN A 33 7.63 -5.20 14.17
N ARG A 34 8.80 -4.96 13.57
CA ARG A 34 9.92 -4.24 14.22
C ARG A 34 10.39 -3.00 13.47
N LYS A 35 10.14 -2.95 12.17
CA LYS A 35 10.53 -1.85 11.29
C LYS A 35 9.28 -1.09 10.87
N SER A 36 9.37 0.23 10.87
CA SER A 36 8.47 1.07 10.09
C SER A 36 8.68 0.85 8.59
N LEU A 37 7.69 1.23 7.79
CA LEU A 37 7.76 1.17 6.32
C LEU A 37 9.03 1.85 5.75
N ALA A 38 9.43 2.99 6.32
CA ALA A 38 10.61 3.75 5.90
C ALA A 38 11.96 3.09 6.28
N GLU A 39 11.97 2.13 7.20
CA GLU A 39 13.17 1.40 7.63
C GLU A 39 13.38 0.10 6.84
N MET A 40 12.43 -0.26 5.98
CA MET A 40 12.50 -1.48 5.18
C MET A 40 13.45 -1.32 4.01
N THR A 41 14.21 -2.38 3.74
CA THR A 41 14.95 -2.50 2.48
C THR A 41 13.98 -2.73 1.33
N GLY A 42 14.41 -2.50 0.08
CA GLY A 42 13.56 -2.77 -1.09
C GLY A 42 13.05 -4.22 -1.15
N ALA A 43 13.88 -5.20 -0.77
CA ALA A 43 13.46 -6.60 -0.73
C ALA A 43 12.38 -6.87 0.35
N GLU A 44 12.53 -6.27 1.54
CA GLU A 44 11.52 -6.36 2.60
C GLU A 44 10.23 -5.66 2.16
N TRP A 45 10.32 -4.49 1.53
CA TRP A 45 9.19 -3.73 1.00
C TRP A 45 8.40 -4.52 -0.04
N GLU A 46 9.06 -5.07 -1.07
CA GLU A 46 8.39 -5.86 -2.10
C GLU A 46 7.78 -7.14 -1.50
N SER A 47 8.40 -7.73 -0.47
CA SER A 47 7.87 -8.93 0.20
C SER A 47 6.58 -8.69 1.00
N LEU A 48 6.23 -7.43 1.28
CA LEU A 48 4.93 -7.08 1.87
C LEU A 48 3.78 -7.24 0.89
N CYS A 49 4.01 -7.17 -0.42
CA CYS A 49 2.94 -7.40 -1.38
C CYS A 49 2.49 -8.87 -1.31
N ASP A 50 1.28 -9.11 -0.80
CA ASP A 50 0.66 -10.44 -0.78
C ASP A 50 0.31 -10.94 -2.18
N GLY A 51 0.29 -10.05 -3.18
CA GLY A 51 -0.07 -10.39 -4.53
C GLY A 51 -1.56 -10.69 -4.72
N CYS A 52 -2.43 -10.08 -3.91
CA CYS A 52 -3.87 -10.14 -4.09
C CYS A 52 -4.37 -9.37 -5.32
N ALA A 53 -3.55 -8.46 -5.88
CA ALA A 53 -3.82 -7.57 -7.00
C ALA A 53 -4.99 -6.59 -6.85
N ARG A 54 -5.57 -6.45 -5.65
CA ARG A 54 -6.67 -5.49 -5.40
C ARG A 54 -6.23 -4.07 -5.73
N CYS A 55 -5.07 -3.63 -5.24
CA CYS A 55 -4.52 -2.30 -5.53
C CYS A 55 -4.17 -2.08 -7.01
N CYS A 56 -4.09 -3.12 -7.82
CA CYS A 56 -3.79 -3.06 -9.25
C CYS A 56 -5.03 -2.83 -10.14
N LEU A 57 -6.24 -2.92 -9.59
CA LEU A 57 -7.48 -2.63 -10.32
C LEU A 57 -7.57 -1.13 -10.64
N ASN A 58 -8.22 -0.81 -11.74
CA ASN A 58 -8.59 0.57 -12.04
C ASN A 58 -9.55 1.11 -10.96
N LYS A 59 -9.48 2.42 -10.76
CA LYS A 59 -10.26 3.13 -9.74
C LYS A 59 -10.81 4.39 -10.37
N LEU A 60 -11.97 4.80 -9.90
CA LEU A 60 -12.56 6.08 -10.28
C LEU A 60 -12.47 7.01 -9.08
N GLU A 61 -12.14 8.27 -9.35
CA GLU A 61 -12.17 9.33 -8.35
C GLU A 61 -13.34 10.26 -8.66
N ASP A 62 -14.20 10.46 -7.67
CA ASP A 62 -15.29 11.41 -7.76
C ASP A 62 -14.71 12.84 -7.75
N TRP A 63 -14.99 13.61 -8.80
CA TRP A 63 -14.39 14.93 -9.02
C TRP A 63 -14.90 16.01 -8.04
N ASP A 64 -16.05 15.81 -7.41
CA ASP A 64 -16.63 16.73 -6.43
C ASP A 64 -16.08 16.48 -5.02
N THR A 65 -15.85 15.21 -4.66
CA THR A 65 -15.55 14.77 -3.29
C THR A 65 -14.14 14.23 -3.09
N GLY A 66 -13.44 13.86 -4.17
CA GLY A 66 -12.14 13.18 -4.13
C GLY A 66 -12.24 11.74 -3.62
N VAL A 67 -13.44 11.18 -3.51
CA VAL A 67 -13.63 9.79 -3.04
C VAL A 67 -13.22 8.84 -4.15
N VAL A 68 -12.28 7.96 -3.83
CA VAL A 68 -11.84 6.89 -4.74
C VAL A 68 -12.71 5.65 -4.53
N VAL A 69 -13.32 5.16 -5.61
CA VAL A 69 -14.09 3.91 -5.65
C VAL A 69 -13.39 2.87 -6.50
N TRP A 70 -13.65 1.61 -6.19
CA TRP A 70 -13.04 0.47 -6.87
C TRP A 70 -13.88 0.02 -8.06
N THR A 71 -13.20 -0.44 -9.11
CA THR A 71 -13.83 -1.22 -10.19
C THR A 71 -13.27 -2.64 -10.22
N ASP A 72 -13.92 -3.55 -10.94
CA ASP A 72 -13.35 -4.87 -11.26
C ASP A 72 -12.53 -4.90 -12.55
N VAL A 73 -12.20 -3.72 -13.09
CA VAL A 73 -11.44 -3.57 -14.32
C VAL A 73 -9.95 -3.73 -14.01
N ALA A 74 -9.34 -4.73 -14.64
CA ALA A 74 -7.91 -5.00 -14.66
C ALA A 74 -7.24 -4.21 -15.80
N CYS A 75 -6.09 -3.60 -15.51
CA CYS A 75 -5.31 -2.98 -16.57
C CYS A 75 -4.78 -4.02 -17.57
N THR A 76 -4.35 -3.56 -18.74
CA THR A 76 -3.86 -4.40 -19.84
C THR A 76 -2.68 -5.31 -19.43
N LEU A 77 -1.93 -4.92 -18.39
CA LEU A 77 -0.81 -5.69 -17.86
C LEU A 77 -1.18 -6.63 -16.70
N LEU A 78 -2.40 -6.61 -16.16
CA LEU A 78 -2.79 -7.46 -15.05
C LEU A 78 -3.38 -8.78 -15.54
N ASP A 79 -2.71 -9.88 -15.22
CA ASP A 79 -3.25 -11.22 -15.39
C ASP A 79 -4.25 -11.54 -14.27
N GLY A 80 -5.53 -11.56 -14.63
CA GLY A 80 -6.66 -11.84 -13.73
C GLY A 80 -6.76 -13.30 -13.24
N GLU A 81 -5.96 -14.23 -13.77
CA GLU A 81 -5.85 -15.59 -13.22
C GLU A 81 -4.77 -15.64 -12.14
N THR A 82 -3.56 -15.16 -12.46
CA THR A 82 -2.39 -15.26 -11.58
C THR A 82 -2.28 -14.12 -10.56
N CYS A 83 -3.07 -13.06 -10.70
CA CYS A 83 -2.96 -11.83 -9.91
C CYS A 83 -1.57 -11.20 -10.01
N ARG A 84 -0.93 -11.24 -11.17
CA ARG A 84 0.41 -10.69 -11.39
C ARG A 84 0.42 -9.74 -12.58
N CYS A 85 1.25 -8.71 -12.47
CA CYS A 85 1.56 -7.85 -13.60
C CYS A 85 2.51 -8.61 -14.55
N THR A 86 2.20 -8.62 -15.84
CA THR A 86 2.98 -9.30 -16.87
C THR A 86 4.31 -8.58 -17.17
N ASP A 87 4.39 -7.28 -16.89
CA ASP A 87 5.60 -6.45 -17.03
C ASP A 87 5.74 -5.46 -15.87
N TYR A 88 5.88 -5.98 -14.64
CA TYR A 88 5.94 -5.15 -13.44
C TYR A 88 7.07 -4.13 -13.49
N GLU A 89 8.25 -4.49 -13.99
CA GLU A 89 9.43 -3.62 -13.99
C GLU A 89 9.27 -2.41 -14.92
N ASN A 90 8.60 -2.57 -16.07
CA ASN A 90 8.41 -1.49 -17.05
C ASN A 90 6.97 -0.95 -17.11
N ARG A 91 6.12 -1.34 -16.14
CA ARG A 91 4.68 -1.04 -16.15
C ARG A 91 4.32 0.42 -16.40
N ALA A 92 5.08 1.38 -15.86
CA ALA A 92 4.81 2.80 -16.01
C ALA A 92 5.01 3.31 -17.45
N ALA A 93 5.75 2.58 -18.29
CA ALA A 93 5.90 2.90 -19.71
C ALA A 93 4.65 2.53 -20.52
N THR A 94 3.91 1.51 -20.09
CA THR A 94 2.68 1.03 -20.76
C THR A 94 1.42 1.60 -20.12
N VAL A 95 1.38 1.68 -18.79
CA VAL A 95 0.27 2.18 -17.97
C VAL A 95 0.79 3.35 -17.12
N PRO A 96 0.80 4.58 -17.65
CA PRO A 96 1.35 5.75 -16.96
C PRO A 96 0.67 6.06 -15.62
N ASP A 97 -0.60 5.69 -15.47
CA ASP A 97 -1.39 5.90 -14.27
C ASP A 97 -1.17 4.79 -13.20
N CYS A 98 -0.28 3.84 -13.47
CA CYS A 98 0.07 2.79 -12.50
C CYS A 98 0.83 3.39 -11.30
N ILE A 99 0.10 3.62 -10.21
CA ILE A 99 0.66 4.18 -8.98
C ILE A 99 1.68 3.22 -8.37
N GLN A 100 2.88 3.75 -8.10
CA GLN A 100 3.89 3.05 -7.32
C GLN A 100 3.62 3.25 -5.83
N LEU A 101 3.44 2.16 -5.09
CA LEU A 101 3.38 2.20 -3.63
C LEU A 101 4.79 2.44 -3.10
N THR A 102 5.03 3.60 -2.49
CA THR A 102 6.28 3.91 -1.76
C THR A 102 5.96 4.20 -0.28
N PRO A 103 6.95 4.16 0.63
CA PRO A 103 6.76 4.54 2.02
C PRO A 103 6.16 5.93 2.21
N GLU A 104 6.42 6.86 1.28
CA GLU A 104 5.89 8.22 1.29
C GLU A 104 4.47 8.33 0.74
N GLU A 105 4.11 7.50 -0.25
CA GLU A 105 2.80 7.54 -0.89
C GLU A 105 1.73 6.77 -0.10
N VAL A 106 2.07 5.60 0.45
CA VAL A 106 1.12 4.73 1.17
C VAL A 106 0.27 5.49 2.21
N PRO A 107 0.85 6.33 3.10
CA PRO A 107 0.08 7.09 4.09
C PRO A 107 -0.93 8.09 3.51
N LYS A 108 -0.78 8.46 2.22
CA LYS A 108 -1.65 9.40 1.52
C LYS A 108 -2.80 8.68 0.79
N LEU A 109 -2.67 7.37 0.58
CA LEU A 109 -3.63 6.57 -0.18
C LEU A 109 -4.77 6.08 0.73
N GLY A 110 -5.82 6.89 0.87
CA GLY A 110 -6.99 6.56 1.68
C GLY A 110 -7.83 5.37 1.19
N TRP A 111 -7.52 4.81 0.03
CA TRP A 111 -8.30 3.75 -0.62
C TRP A 111 -7.69 2.35 -0.49
N LEU A 112 -6.49 2.18 0.09
CA LEU A 112 -5.86 0.87 0.16
C LEU A 112 -6.78 -0.17 0.85
N PRO A 113 -6.85 -1.42 0.33
CA PRO A 113 -7.70 -2.44 0.92
C PRO A 113 -7.43 -2.63 2.41
N PRO A 114 -8.44 -2.98 3.22
CA PRO A 114 -8.26 -3.17 4.67
C PRO A 114 -7.34 -4.35 5.03
N THR A 115 -7.02 -5.20 4.06
CA THR A 115 -6.08 -6.32 4.22
C THR A 115 -4.69 -6.03 3.65
N CYS A 116 -4.47 -4.86 3.07
CA CYS A 116 -3.20 -4.50 2.43
C CYS A 116 -2.09 -4.45 3.48
N ALA A 117 -1.03 -5.24 3.29
CA ALA A 117 0.09 -5.31 4.23
C ALA A 117 0.74 -3.95 4.52
N TYR A 118 0.90 -3.11 3.47
CA TYR A 118 1.47 -1.77 3.62
C TYR A 118 0.64 -0.92 4.59
N ARG A 119 -0.69 -0.92 4.42
CA ARG A 119 -1.63 -0.22 5.29
C ARG A 119 -1.62 -0.79 6.71
N LEU A 120 -1.68 -2.12 6.85
CA LEU A 120 -1.69 -2.77 8.15
C LEU A 120 -0.46 -2.39 8.97
N ILE A 121 0.73 -2.45 8.37
CA ILE A 121 1.99 -2.15 9.06
C ILE A 121 2.09 -0.65 9.40
N GLU A 122 1.64 0.22 8.50
CA GLU A 122 1.55 1.67 8.79
C GLU A 122 0.63 1.95 10.00
N GLU A 123 -0.52 1.27 10.07
CA GLU A 123 -1.48 1.37 11.16
C GLU A 123 -1.03 0.62 12.44
N GLY A 124 0.12 -0.06 12.41
CA GLY A 124 0.65 -0.85 13.53
C GLY A 124 -0.07 -2.18 13.78
N ALA A 125 -0.86 -2.65 12.82
CA ALA A 125 -1.50 -3.96 12.82
C ALA A 125 -0.54 -5.06 12.31
N ASP A 126 -0.85 -6.31 12.63
CA ASP A 126 -0.11 -7.47 12.14
C ASP A 126 -0.71 -8.03 10.84
N LEU A 127 0.06 -8.86 10.15
CA LEU A 127 -0.37 -9.53 8.94
C LEU A 127 -1.32 -10.69 9.25
N TYR A 128 -2.29 -10.92 8.35
CA TYR A 128 -3.23 -12.04 8.49
C TYR A 128 -2.53 -13.40 8.32
N TRP A 129 -3.16 -14.46 8.84
CA TRP A 129 -2.62 -15.83 8.84
C TRP A 129 -2.28 -16.36 7.42
N TRP A 130 -3.00 -15.88 6.41
CA TRP A 130 -2.84 -16.29 5.01
C TRP A 130 -1.83 -15.45 4.25
N HIS A 131 -1.24 -14.42 4.86
CA HIS A 131 -0.23 -13.60 4.20
C HIS A 131 1.03 -14.45 3.95
N PRO A 132 1.70 -14.38 2.77
CA PRO A 132 2.83 -15.26 2.44
C PRO A 132 4.00 -15.21 3.44
N LEU A 133 4.26 -14.04 4.03
CA LEU A 133 5.26 -13.89 5.10
C LEU A 133 4.90 -14.64 6.40
N VAL A 134 3.62 -14.94 6.63
CA VAL A 134 3.11 -15.66 7.80
C VAL A 134 2.89 -17.14 7.47
N SER A 135 2.21 -17.45 6.36
CA SER A 135 1.86 -18.81 5.95
C SER A 135 3.03 -19.56 5.29
N GLY A 136 3.96 -18.85 4.67
CA GLY A 136 4.99 -19.43 3.79
C GLY A 136 4.47 -19.91 2.43
N ASP A 137 3.17 -19.72 2.12
CA ASP A 137 2.54 -20.19 0.90
C ASP A 137 1.75 -19.05 0.22
N PRO A 138 2.14 -18.60 -0.99
CA PRO A 138 1.38 -17.60 -1.74
C PRO A 138 -0.06 -18.03 -2.07
N GLN A 139 -0.36 -19.34 -2.12
CA GLN A 139 -1.70 -19.82 -2.46
C GLN A 139 -2.73 -19.54 -1.36
N THR A 140 -2.30 -19.30 -0.12
CA THR A 140 -3.24 -18.98 0.98
C THR A 140 -3.98 -17.67 0.74
N VAL A 141 -3.42 -16.74 -0.05
CA VAL A 141 -4.07 -15.49 -0.49
C VAL A 141 -5.34 -15.78 -1.31
N HIS A 142 -5.26 -16.76 -2.22
CA HIS A 142 -6.41 -17.19 -3.01
C HIS A 142 -7.40 -18.01 -2.16
N GLN A 143 -6.89 -18.88 -1.28
CA GLN A 143 -7.72 -19.70 -0.38
C GLN A 143 -8.54 -18.84 0.60
N ALA A 144 -7.96 -17.74 1.09
CA ALA A 144 -8.63 -16.76 1.94
C ALA A 144 -9.66 -15.90 1.17
N GLY A 145 -9.67 -15.97 -0.17
CA GLY A 145 -10.62 -15.24 -1.02
C GLY A 145 -10.34 -13.74 -1.14
N VAL A 146 -9.14 -13.28 -0.76
CA VAL A 146 -8.77 -11.85 -0.83
C VAL A 146 -8.28 -11.43 -2.21
N SER A 147 -7.80 -12.37 -3.03
CA SER A 147 -7.28 -12.07 -4.36
C SER A 147 -8.37 -11.69 -5.36
N VAL A 148 -8.00 -10.93 -6.40
CA VAL A 148 -8.91 -10.61 -7.52
C VAL A 148 -9.15 -11.77 -8.50
N THR A 149 -8.43 -12.89 -8.34
CA THR A 149 -8.49 -14.06 -9.24
C THR A 149 -9.91 -14.39 -9.68
N ARG A 150 -10.16 -14.44 -11.00
CA ARG A 150 -11.46 -14.73 -11.63
C ARG A 150 -12.59 -13.76 -11.27
N ARG A 151 -12.26 -12.54 -10.83
CA ARG A 151 -13.23 -11.50 -10.47
C ARG A 151 -12.97 -10.20 -11.22
N THR A 152 -12.25 -10.26 -12.35
CA THR A 152 -11.84 -9.07 -13.10
C THR A 152 -12.22 -9.18 -14.57
N VAL A 153 -12.44 -8.02 -15.18
CA VAL A 153 -12.54 -7.85 -16.64
C VAL A 153 -11.36 -7.05 -17.15
N SER A 154 -10.93 -7.24 -18.39
CA SER A 154 -9.84 -6.44 -18.97
C SER A 154 -10.36 -5.06 -19.40
N GLU A 155 -9.51 -4.04 -19.28
CA GLU A 155 -9.76 -2.71 -19.86
C GLU A 155 -9.68 -2.67 -21.39
N ASP A 156 -9.09 -3.68 -22.04
CA ASP A 156 -8.82 -3.65 -23.47
C ASP A 156 -10.13 -3.55 -24.28
N GLY A 157 -10.29 -2.44 -24.99
CA GLY A 157 -11.48 -2.16 -25.81
C GLY A 157 -12.68 -1.63 -25.02
N MET A 158 -12.48 -1.21 -23.76
CA MET A 158 -13.47 -0.53 -22.93
C MET A 158 -13.20 0.98 -22.93
N ASP A 159 -14.25 1.78 -23.09
CA ASP A 159 -14.15 3.24 -22.94
C ASP A 159 -14.12 3.61 -21.44
N LEU A 160 -13.48 4.72 -21.08
CA LEU A 160 -13.32 5.10 -19.66
C LEU A 160 -14.67 5.37 -18.98
N GLU A 161 -15.64 5.88 -19.72
CA GLU A 161 -17.01 6.12 -19.24
C GLU A 161 -17.71 4.81 -18.83
N ASP A 162 -17.37 3.67 -19.45
CA ASP A 162 -17.97 2.38 -19.13
C ASP A 162 -17.46 1.81 -17.79
N TYR A 163 -16.39 2.36 -17.22
CA TYR A 163 -15.84 1.88 -15.94
C TYR A 163 -16.84 2.07 -14.78
N GLU A 164 -17.76 3.02 -14.89
CA GLU A 164 -18.81 3.26 -13.90
C GLU A 164 -19.73 2.05 -13.73
N ASP A 165 -19.97 1.29 -14.81
CA ASP A 165 -20.77 0.05 -14.77
C ASP A 165 -20.03 -1.12 -14.08
N HIS A 166 -18.73 -0.96 -13.84
CA HIS A 166 -17.84 -1.94 -13.24
C HIS A 166 -17.50 -1.64 -11.77
N VAL A 167 -18.16 -0.67 -11.15
CA VAL A 167 -17.93 -0.31 -9.75
C VAL A 167 -18.32 -1.44 -8.80
N VAL A 168 -17.41 -1.80 -7.89
CA VAL A 168 -17.56 -2.92 -6.94
C VAL A 168 -17.11 -2.56 -5.52
N SER A 169 -17.76 -3.14 -4.51
CA SER A 169 -17.42 -2.86 -3.09
C SER A 169 -16.41 -3.84 -2.49
N TRP A 170 -16.34 -5.06 -3.02
CA TRP A 170 -15.59 -6.16 -2.40
C TRP A 170 -14.09 -5.86 -2.21
N PRO A 171 -13.39 -5.01 -2.99
CA PRO A 171 -12.00 -4.67 -2.70
C PRO A 171 -11.80 -3.81 -1.43
N ALA A 172 -12.87 -3.26 -0.87
CA ALA A 172 -12.85 -2.56 0.41
C ALA A 172 -13.27 -3.44 1.61
N GLU A 173 -13.60 -4.72 1.38
CA GLU A 173 -14.13 -5.62 2.42
C GLU A 173 -13.11 -6.69 2.85
N VAL A 174 -13.21 -7.20 4.08
CA VAL A 174 -12.44 -8.38 4.51
C VAL A 174 -13.31 -9.64 4.35
N PRO A 175 -12.97 -10.56 3.43
CA PRO A 175 -13.71 -11.80 3.23
C PRO A 175 -13.83 -12.59 4.54
N PRO A 176 -14.96 -13.27 4.81
CA PRO A 176 -15.15 -14.04 6.04
C PRO A 176 -14.05 -15.09 6.29
N GLN A 177 -13.53 -15.71 5.24
CA GLN A 177 -12.48 -16.73 5.29
C GLN A 177 -11.09 -16.15 5.60
N ALA A 178 -10.93 -14.84 5.41
CA ALA A 178 -9.68 -14.12 5.62
C ALA A 178 -9.52 -13.60 7.05
N ARG A 179 -10.58 -13.65 7.86
CA ARG A 179 -10.62 -13.15 9.24
C ARG A 179 -9.97 -14.13 10.22
#